data_AF-A0A9E3SNY4-F1
#
_entry.id   AF-A0A9E3SNY4-F1
#
_cell.length_a   1.000
_cell.length_b   1.000
_cell.length_c   1.000
_cell.angle_alpha   90.00
_cell.angle_beta   90.00
_cell.angle_gamma   90.00
#
_symmetry.space_group_name_H-M   'P 1'
#
loop_
_entity.id
_entity.type
_entity.pdbx_description
1 polymer ?
#
loop_
_entity_poly.entity_id
_entity_poly.type
_entity_poly.pdbx_seq_one_letter_code
_entity_poly.pdbx_strand_id
1 'polypeptide(L)'
;MSAIVVRAGPRALARLREHGLRAEDVAMIPGAAGGPKALGLNGLDLALFGDWLPKRPRVRHLIGASIGAWRFAAACRSDPATGLRE
;
A
#
# COMPACT_ATOMS: atom_id res chain seq x y z
N MET A 1 4.50 11.70 20.18
CA MET A 1 4.66 12.05 18.75
C MET A 1 4.05 10.94 17.91
N SER A 2 3.36 11.27 16.82
CA SER A 2 2.84 10.25 15.87
C SER A 2 4.02 9.56 15.15
N ALA A 3 3.96 8.23 15.00
CA ALA A 3 4.91 7.47 14.19
C ALA A 3 4.68 7.62 12.67
N ILE A 4 3.56 8.23 12.28
CA ILE A 4 3.14 8.40 10.89
C ILE A 4 3.01 9.89 10.57
N VAL A 5 3.63 10.31 9.46
CA VAL A 5 3.50 11.66 8.91
C VAL A 5 2.64 11.59 7.64
N VAL A 6 1.51 12.27 7.64
CA VAL A 6 0.62 12.37 6.47
C VAL A 6 0.86 13.70 5.76
N ARG A 7 1.27 13.64 4.50
CA ARG A 7 1.42 14.81 3.63
C ARG A 7 0.35 14.78 2.55
N ALA A 8 -0.52 15.78 2.54
CA ALA A 8 -1.63 15.89 1.59
C ALA A 8 -1.85 17.35 1.18
N GLY A 9 -2.25 17.57 -0.07
CA GLY A 9 -2.73 18.88 -0.52
C GLY A 9 -4.09 19.23 0.11
N PRO A 10 -4.55 20.51 0.01
CA PRO A 10 -5.73 20.97 0.74
C PRO A 10 -7.00 20.13 0.51
N ARG A 11 -7.27 19.76 -0.75
CA ARG A 11 -8.42 18.93 -1.12
C ARG A 11 -8.38 17.52 -0.53
N ALA A 12 -7.22 16.87 -0.57
CA ALA A 12 -7.05 15.54 0.02
C ALA A 12 -7.14 15.61 1.55
N LEU A 13 -6.54 16.62 2.18
CA LEU A 13 -6.58 16.80 3.63
C LEU A 13 -8.02 17.03 4.14
N ALA A 14 -8.83 17.81 3.43
CA ALA A 14 -10.24 18.01 3.77
C ALA A 14 -11.00 16.68 3.76
N ARG A 15 -10.84 15.87 2.70
CA ARG A 15 -11.47 14.54 2.61
C ARG A 15 -11.01 13.59 3.70
N LEU A 16 -9.72 13.56 4.01
CA LEU A 16 -9.15 12.71 5.06
C LEU A 16 -9.69 13.08 6.45
N ARG A 17 -9.93 14.37 6.70
CA ARG A 17 -10.54 14.83 7.97
C ARG A 17 -12.01 14.45 8.09
N GLU A 18 -12.74 14.47 6.99
CA GLU A 18 -14.18 14.18 6.98
C GLU A 18 -14.48 12.67 7.03
N HIS A 19 -13.71 11.86 6.31
CA HIS A 19 -14.02 10.45 6.10
C HIS A 19 -12.94 9.47 6.57
N GLY A 20 -11.80 9.97 7.04
CA GLY A 20 -10.60 9.16 7.21
C GLY A 20 -9.98 8.74 5.87
N LEU A 21 -8.89 7.97 5.92
CA LEU A 21 -8.32 7.33 4.73
C LEU A 21 -9.10 6.04 4.44
N ARG A 22 -9.70 5.94 3.25
CA ARG A 22 -10.42 4.74 2.82
C ARG A 22 -9.73 4.08 1.63
N ALA A 23 -9.98 2.79 1.45
CA ALA A 23 -9.33 2.00 0.40
C ALA A 23 -9.71 2.48 -1.02
N GLU A 24 -10.90 3.06 -1.18
CA GLU A 24 -11.33 3.67 -2.44
C GLU A 24 -10.56 4.95 -2.80
N ASP A 25 -9.98 5.64 -1.81
CA ASP A 25 -9.24 6.88 -2.02
C ASP A 25 -7.81 6.63 -2.55
N VAL A 26 -7.34 5.37 -2.55
CA VAL A 26 -6.00 4.97 -3.01
C VAL A 26 -6.06 4.33 -4.40
N ALA A 27 -5.62 5.08 -5.42
CA ALA A 27 -5.53 4.60 -6.79
C ALA A 27 -4.11 4.16 -7.21
N MET A 28 -3.08 4.63 -6.49
CA MET A 28 -1.68 4.40 -6.83
C MET A 28 -0.84 4.21 -5.58
N ILE A 29 0.14 3.29 -5.65
CA ILE A 29 1.08 3.02 -4.57
C ILE A 29 2.50 3.00 -5.16
N PRO A 30 3.35 3.98 -4.83
CA PRO A 30 4.75 3.95 -5.18
C PRO A 30 5.57 3.16 -4.15
N GLY A 31 6.47 2.30 -4.62
CA GLY A 31 7.31 1.41 -3.84
C GLY A 31 8.79 1.71 -4.09
N ALA A 32 9.43 2.39 -3.15
CA ALA A 32 10.83 2.76 -3.27
C ALA A 32 11.79 1.56 -3.15
N ALA A 33 12.85 1.56 -3.96
CA ALA A 33 14.01 0.68 -3.80
C ALA A 33 14.73 0.91 -2.45
N GLY A 34 15.61 0.00 -2.05
CA GLY A 34 16.41 0.11 -0.83
C GLY A 34 16.90 -1.25 -0.35
N GLY A 35 17.38 -1.33 0.89
CA GLY A 35 17.76 -2.58 1.56
C GLY A 35 16.58 -3.56 1.69
N PRO A 36 16.60 -4.51 2.65
CA PRO A 36 15.61 -5.57 2.76
C PRO A 36 14.25 -5.07 3.31
N LYS A 37 13.66 -4.06 2.67
CA LYS A 37 12.39 -3.41 3.03
C LYS A 37 11.23 -4.39 3.08
N ALA A 38 11.26 -5.44 2.27
CA ALA A 38 10.25 -6.48 2.32
C ALA A 38 10.15 -7.10 3.72
N LEU A 39 11.25 -7.29 4.45
CA LEU A 39 11.23 -7.84 5.81
C LEU A 39 10.52 -6.90 6.79
N GLY A 40 10.88 -5.61 6.78
CA GLY A 40 10.32 -4.63 7.71
C GLY A 40 8.90 -4.15 7.33
N LEU A 41 8.52 -4.26 6.05
CA LEU A 41 7.23 -3.81 5.55
C LEU A 41 6.24 -4.95 5.29
N ASN A 42 6.63 -6.22 5.52
CA ASN A 42 5.78 -7.38 5.22
C ASN A 42 4.40 -7.29 5.89
N GLY A 43 4.37 -6.96 7.19
CA GLY A 43 3.10 -6.82 7.92
C GLY A 43 2.21 -5.70 7.36
N LEU A 44 2.82 -4.61 6.88
CA LEU A 44 2.08 -3.53 6.21
C LEU A 44 1.56 -4.00 4.84
N ASP A 45 2.37 -4.72 4.07
CA ASP A 45 1.95 -5.25 2.77
C ASP A 45 0.80 -6.25 2.93
N LEU A 46 0.86 -7.14 3.93
CA LEU A 46 -0.24 -8.05 4.25
C LEU A 46 -1.51 -7.30 4.67
N ALA A 47 -1.39 -6.28 5.51
CA ALA A 47 -2.53 -5.46 5.91
C ALA A 47 -3.16 -4.70 4.72
N LEU A 48 -2.33 -4.16 3.83
CA LEU A 48 -2.79 -3.39 2.67
C LEU A 48 -3.37 -4.29 1.57
N PHE A 49 -2.58 -5.25 1.08
CA PHE A 49 -2.94 -6.06 -0.08
C PHE A 49 -3.77 -7.30 0.26
N GLY A 50 -3.62 -7.84 1.48
CA GLY A 50 -4.35 -9.03 1.92
C GLY A 50 -5.73 -8.73 2.53
N ASP A 51 -5.95 -7.52 3.08
CA ASP A 51 -7.21 -7.19 3.76
C ASP A 51 -7.80 -5.83 3.35
N TRP A 52 -7.05 -4.74 3.46
CA TRP A 52 -7.63 -3.40 3.37
C TRP A 52 -8.02 -2.95 1.95
N LEU A 53 -7.13 -3.08 0.96
CA LEU A 53 -7.41 -2.70 -0.43
C LEU A 53 -8.47 -3.60 -1.11
N PRO A 54 -8.50 -4.93 -0.88
CA PRO A 54 -9.55 -5.81 -1.41
C PRO A 54 -10.98 -5.44 -0.97
N LYS A 55 -11.17 -4.78 0.17
CA LYS A 55 -12.50 -4.29 0.62
C LYS A 55 -13.15 -3.31 -0.36
N ARG A 56 -12.37 -2.72 -1.27
CA ARG A 56 -12.84 -1.87 -2.37
C ARG A 56 -12.15 -2.27 -3.68
N PRO A 57 -12.67 -3.27 -4.41
CA PRO A 57 -12.06 -3.74 -5.65
C PRO A 57 -12.04 -2.65 -6.72
N ARG A 58 -10.86 -2.39 -7.27
CA ARG A 58 -10.64 -1.49 -8.41
C ARG A 58 -9.24 -1.71 -8.98
N VAL A 59 -9.03 -1.31 -10.23
CA VAL A 59 -7.68 -1.22 -10.81
C VAL A 59 -6.85 -0.22 -9.99
N ARG A 60 -5.63 -0.62 -9.65
CA ARG A 60 -4.65 0.18 -8.91
C ARG A 60 -3.31 0.12 -9.62
N HIS A 61 -2.60 1.24 -9.61
CA HIS A 61 -1.26 1.33 -10.21
C HIS A 61 -0.20 1.13 -9.14
N LEU A 62 0.54 0.04 -9.23
CA LEU A 62 1.67 -0.24 -8.35
C LEU A 62 2.97 0.10 -9.09
N ILE A 63 3.70 1.11 -8.64
CA ILE A 63 4.93 1.58 -9.29
C ILE A 63 6.10 1.26 -8.37
N GLY A 64 6.88 0.24 -8.72
CA GLY A 64 7.98 -0.23 -7.88
C GLY A 64 9.34 -0.17 -8.58
N ALA A 65 10.40 0.03 -7.81
CA ALA A 65 11.78 -0.16 -8.25
C ALA A 65 12.50 -1.16 -7.33
N SER A 66 13.28 -2.08 -7.91
CA SER A 66 14.01 -3.13 -7.17
C SER A 66 13.10 -3.82 -6.15
N ILE A 67 13.45 -3.86 -4.86
CA ILE A 67 12.64 -4.49 -3.81
C ILE A 67 11.20 -3.97 -3.74
N GLY A 68 10.95 -2.72 -4.14
CA GLY A 68 9.59 -2.19 -4.27
C GLY A 68 8.80 -2.88 -5.39
N ALA A 69 9.44 -3.19 -6.51
CA ALA A 69 8.82 -3.92 -7.61
C ALA A 69 8.55 -5.39 -7.22
N TRP A 70 9.50 -6.05 -6.55
CA TRP A 70 9.33 -7.43 -6.08
C TRP A 70 8.15 -7.57 -5.10
N ARG A 71 8.04 -6.66 -4.12
CA ARG A 71 6.91 -6.62 -3.18
C ARG A 71 5.57 -6.48 -3.89
N PHE A 72 5.50 -5.60 -4.89
CA PHE A 72 4.27 -5.39 -5.65
C PHE A 72 3.96 -6.52 -6.62
N ALA A 73 4.96 -7.19 -7.20
CA ALA A 73 4.77 -8.38 -8.00
C ALA A 73 4.17 -9.52 -7.15
N ALA A 74 4.67 -9.73 -5.93
CA ALA A 74 4.10 -10.68 -4.97
C ALA A 74 2.64 -10.34 -4.62
N ALA A 75 2.34 -9.06 -4.38
CA ALA A 75 0.99 -8.58 -4.09
C ALA A 75 0.01 -8.68 -5.27
N CYS A 76 0.49 -8.82 -6.51
CA CYS A 76 -0.34 -8.98 -7.71
C CYS A 76 -0.74 -10.44 -7.99
N ARG A 77 -0.33 -11.40 -7.15
CA ARG A 77 -0.78 -12.80 -7.27
C ARG A 77 -2.27 -12.92 -6.95
N SER A 78 -2.87 -14.03 -7.38
CA SER A 78 -4.29 -14.33 -7.14
C SER A 78 -4.66 -14.34 -5.66
N ASP A 79 -3.73 -14.79 -4.81
CA ASP A 79 -3.76 -14.62 -3.37
C ASP A 79 -2.55 -13.77 -2.93
N PRO A 80 -2.74 -12.45 -2.73
CA PRO A 80 -1.67 -11.56 -2.29
C PRO A 80 -1.08 -11.97 -0.93
N ALA A 81 -1.89 -12.49 -0.01
CA ALA A 81 -1.44 -12.81 1.33
C ALA A 81 -0.51 -14.03 1.34
N THR A 82 -0.78 -15.02 0.48
CA THR A 82 0.15 -16.13 0.25
C THR A 82 1.41 -15.66 -0.46
N GLY A 83 1.27 -14.89 -1.54
CA GLY A 83 2.41 -14.37 -2.31
C GLY A 83 3.39 -13.53 -1.50
N LEU A 84 2.91 -12.82 -0.48
CA LEU A 84 3.73 -11.98 0.41
C LEU A 84 4.38 -12.76 1.57
N ARG A 85 3.99 -14.01 1.86
CA ARG A 85 4.59 -14.80 2.95
C ARG A 85 5.71 -15.74 2.50
N GLU A 86 5.82 -15.96 1.19
CA GLU A 86 6.92 -16.70 0.54
C GLU A 86 8.19 -15.84 0.45
#